data_AF-A0A015K3F2-F1
#
_entry.id   AF-A0A015K3F2-F1
#
_cell.length_a   1.000
_cell.length_b   1.000
_cell.length_c   1.000
_cell.angle_alpha   90.00
_cell.angle_beta   90.00
_cell.angle_gamma   90.00
#
_symmetry.space_group_name_H-M   'P 1'
#
loop_
_entity.id
_entity.type
_entity.pdbx_description
1 polymer ?
#
loop_
_entity_poly.entity_id
_entity_poly.type
_entity_poly.pdbx_seq_one_letter_code
_entity_poly.pdbx_strand_id
1 'polypeptide(L)'
;MKHIDVKFHFWLEVGSTNWQYTSLMGQDKLIVLQHFNLAKLFPNSRAAQIRNLWNNFYSLHKAMKNPKTDAAQFSNDARAWLHQFLDSNYFYQASDITPYMHVLVYHIPEMMRIHHHFGLAAFSCSAVEKKNHQQVSYFFKKTTKDGGTGKGRKSAIVDILEHENRVLYFNNHSEIDSIQLPKRLCLK
;
A
#
# COMPACT_ATOMS: atom_id res chain seq x y z
N MET A 1 -4.31 17.79 6.18
CA MET A 1 -4.54 16.33 6.15
C MET A 1 -4.96 15.75 7.51
N LYS A 2 -4.60 16.36 8.65
CA LYS A 2 -4.98 15.89 10.01
C LYS A 2 -6.48 15.62 10.22
N HIS A 3 -7.37 16.40 9.59
CA HIS A 3 -8.83 16.20 9.70
C HIS A 3 -9.36 14.90 9.10
N ILE A 4 -8.59 14.26 8.20
CA ILE A 4 -8.91 12.94 7.65
C ILE A 4 -7.93 11.88 8.18
N ASP A 5 -7.20 12.17 9.26
CA ASP A 5 -6.20 11.30 9.88
C ASP A 5 -5.10 10.77 8.94
N VAL A 6 -4.74 11.58 7.93
CA VAL A 6 -3.66 11.23 6.99
C VAL A 6 -2.35 11.90 7.41
N LYS A 7 -1.30 11.10 7.59
CA LYS A 7 0.05 11.55 7.97
C LYS A 7 0.88 11.96 6.75
N PHE A 8 0.41 12.99 6.05
CA PHE A 8 1.13 13.60 4.94
C PHE A 8 1.53 15.04 5.28
N HIS A 9 2.83 15.30 5.25
CA HIS A 9 3.42 16.61 5.53
C HIS A 9 4.26 17.04 4.34
N PHE A 10 4.24 18.34 4.06
CA PHE A 10 5.11 18.98 3.09
C PHE A 10 5.75 20.21 3.76
N TRP A 11 7.02 20.46 3.47
CA TRP A 11 7.77 21.58 4.02
C TRP A 11 8.76 22.10 2.99
N LEU A 12 9.08 23.40 3.07
CA LEU A 12 10.14 23.98 2.26
C LEU A 12 11.48 23.63 2.89
N GLU A 13 12.43 23.17 2.08
CA GLU A 13 13.78 22.89 2.55
C GLU A 13 14.51 24.20 2.88
N VAL A 14 15.14 24.26 4.05
CA VAL A 14 15.79 25.49 4.53
C VAL A 14 16.93 25.86 3.58
N GLY A 15 16.87 27.06 3.01
CA GLY A 15 17.87 27.54 2.05
C GLY A 15 17.64 27.09 0.60
N SER A 16 16.49 26.49 0.29
CA SER A 16 16.12 26.03 -1.06
C SER A 16 14.69 26.46 -1.42
N THR A 17 14.40 26.52 -2.71
CA THR A 17 13.03 26.65 -3.24
C THR A 17 12.32 25.30 -3.37
N ASN A 18 13.00 24.21 -3.02
CA ASN A 18 12.47 22.86 -3.18
C ASN A 18 11.55 22.48 -2.02
N TRP A 19 10.40 21.92 -2.37
CA TRP A 19 9.44 21.36 -1.42
C TRP A 19 9.75 19.88 -1.17
N GLN A 20 9.87 19.53 0.10
CA GLN A 20 10.01 18.16 0.57
C GLN A 20 8.67 17.66 1.09
N TYR A 21 8.44 16.35 1.03
CA TYR A 21 7.21 15.74 1.51
C TYR A 21 7.43 14.33 2.08
N THR A 22 6.58 13.92 3.02
CA THR A 22 6.53 12.52 3.48
C THR A 22 5.80 11.64 2.47
N SER A 23 6.22 10.38 2.34
CA SER A 23 5.50 9.41 1.50
C SER A 23 4.04 9.24 1.94
N LEU A 24 3.12 9.23 0.97
CA LEU A 24 1.71 8.91 1.20
C LEU A 24 1.55 7.39 1.17
N MET A 25 1.29 6.79 2.33
CA MET A 25 1.20 5.32 2.46
C MET A 25 -0.07 4.77 1.82
N GLY A 26 -0.11 3.46 1.53
CA GLY A 26 -1.20 2.83 0.78
C GLY A 26 -2.59 3.11 1.36
N GLN A 27 -2.77 3.02 2.68
CA GLN A 27 -4.04 3.32 3.33
C GLN A 27 -4.39 4.81 3.27
N ASP A 28 -3.41 5.67 3.47
CA ASP A 28 -3.59 7.13 3.40
C ASP A 28 -4.03 7.57 1.99
N LYS A 29 -3.50 6.94 0.93
CA LYS A 29 -3.96 7.19 -0.45
C LYS A 29 -5.46 6.95 -0.61
N LEU A 30 -5.99 5.88 -0.01
CA LEU A 30 -7.41 5.55 -0.08
C LEU A 30 -8.27 6.54 0.71
N ILE A 31 -7.76 7.02 1.85
CA ILE A 31 -8.46 8.02 2.66
C ILE A 31 -8.51 9.35 1.91
N VAL A 32 -7.41 9.79 1.30
CA VAL A 32 -7.38 11.00 0.45
C VAL A 32 -8.37 10.86 -0.71
N LEU A 33 -8.31 9.74 -1.43
CA LEU A 33 -9.21 9.47 -2.56
C LEU A 33 -10.69 9.59 -2.17
N GLN A 34 -11.08 9.12 -0.98
CA GLN A 34 -12.48 9.12 -0.56
C GLN A 34 -12.93 10.42 0.12
N HIS A 35 -12.10 10.97 1.00
CA HIS A 35 -12.55 11.95 2.00
C HIS A 35 -11.92 13.34 1.86
N PHE A 36 -10.98 13.53 0.93
CA PHE A 36 -10.36 14.82 0.76
C PHE A 36 -11.37 15.90 0.33
N ASN A 37 -11.49 16.98 1.10
CA ASN A 37 -12.43 18.05 0.77
C ASN A 37 -11.89 18.93 -0.37
N LEU A 38 -12.30 18.62 -1.60
CA LEU A 38 -11.91 19.34 -2.82
C LEU A 38 -12.44 20.78 -2.90
N ALA A 39 -13.54 21.09 -2.19
CA ALA A 39 -14.09 22.45 -2.16
C ALA A 39 -13.17 23.46 -1.45
N LYS A 40 -12.14 22.99 -0.74
CA LYS A 40 -11.10 23.85 -0.18
C LYS A 40 -10.10 24.38 -1.23
N LEU A 41 -10.00 23.73 -2.39
CA LEU A 41 -9.02 24.06 -3.42
C LEU A 41 -9.67 24.55 -4.72
N PHE A 42 -10.91 24.16 -5.00
CA PHE A 42 -11.58 24.42 -6.26
C PHE A 42 -12.99 24.99 -6.04
N PRO A 43 -13.53 25.75 -7.01
CA PRO A 43 -14.94 26.12 -7.02
C PRO A 43 -15.85 24.89 -6.89
N ASN A 44 -17.03 25.04 -6.28
CA ASN A 44 -17.92 23.92 -5.95
C ASN A 44 -18.27 23.05 -7.17
N SER A 45 -18.54 23.64 -8.33
CA SER A 45 -18.82 22.92 -9.57
C SER A 45 -17.62 22.04 -9.99
N ARG A 46 -16.42 22.61 -9.98
CA ARG A 46 -15.18 21.92 -10.30
C ARG A 46 -14.84 20.82 -9.29
N ALA A 47 -15.01 21.10 -8.01
CA ALA A 47 -14.82 20.14 -6.94
C ALA A 47 -15.76 18.92 -7.09
N ALA A 48 -17.03 19.16 -7.47
CA ALA A 48 -18.00 18.10 -7.72
C ALA A 48 -17.62 17.21 -8.92
N GLN A 49 -17.12 17.81 -10.00
CA GLN A 49 -16.60 17.07 -11.16
C GLN A 49 -15.42 16.17 -10.79
N ILE A 50 -14.40 16.71 -10.11
CA ILE A 50 -13.24 15.93 -9.68
C ILE A 50 -13.65 14.83 -8.70
N ARG A 51 -14.57 15.14 -7.77
CA ARG A 51 -15.13 14.16 -6.83
C ARG A 51 -15.81 13.00 -7.57
N ASN A 52 -16.57 13.28 -8.61
CA ASN A 52 -17.21 12.23 -9.42
C ASN A 52 -16.17 11.32 -10.10
N LEU A 53 -15.15 11.91 -10.73
CA LEU A 53 -14.05 11.16 -11.34
C LEU A 53 -13.33 10.25 -10.32
N TRP A 54 -13.04 10.79 -9.13
CA TRP A 54 -12.39 10.05 -8.04
C TRP A 54 -13.27 8.93 -7.47
N ASN A 55 -14.58 9.18 -7.36
CA ASN A 55 -15.54 8.17 -6.89
C ASN A 55 -15.65 7.01 -7.90
N ASN A 56 -15.70 7.30 -9.20
CA ASN A 56 -15.73 6.29 -10.25
C ASN A 56 -14.44 5.45 -10.24
N PHE A 57 -13.28 6.09 -10.11
CA PHE A 57 -12.00 5.39 -9.93
C PHE A 57 -12.00 4.51 -8.68
N TYR A 58 -12.53 5.02 -7.55
CA TYR A 58 -12.60 4.26 -6.31
C TYR A 58 -13.53 3.04 -6.42
N SER A 59 -14.63 3.16 -7.16
CA SER A 59 -15.52 2.04 -7.48
C SER A 59 -14.79 0.96 -8.27
N LEU A 60 -14.00 1.32 -9.29
CA LEU A 60 -13.15 0.37 -10.02
C LEU A 60 -12.13 -0.30 -9.10
N HIS A 61 -11.44 0.46 -8.25
CA HIS A 61 -10.49 -0.10 -7.29
C HIS A 61 -11.15 -1.12 -6.34
N LYS A 62 -12.40 -0.90 -5.91
CA LYS A 62 -13.16 -1.86 -5.11
C LYS A 62 -13.59 -3.08 -5.92
N ALA A 63 -14.09 -2.87 -7.14
CA ALA A 63 -14.51 -3.94 -8.04
C ALA A 63 -13.34 -4.89 -8.40
N MET A 64 -12.15 -4.35 -8.64
CA MET A 64 -10.94 -5.13 -8.91
C MET A 64 -10.56 -6.08 -7.77
N LYS A 65 -10.89 -5.71 -6.52
CA LYS A 65 -10.61 -6.52 -5.32
C LYS A 65 -11.73 -7.50 -4.99
N ASN A 66 -12.87 -7.41 -5.64
CA ASN A 66 -14.02 -8.24 -5.37
C ASN A 66 -14.00 -9.48 -6.30
N PRO A 67 -13.90 -10.71 -5.76
CA PRO A 67 -13.87 -11.92 -6.57
C PRO A 67 -15.17 -12.17 -7.35
N LYS A 68 -16.27 -11.50 -6.98
CA LYS A 68 -17.58 -11.63 -7.64
C LYS A 68 -17.79 -10.62 -8.77
N THR A 69 -16.85 -9.72 -9.01
CA THR A 69 -17.00 -8.72 -10.07
C THR A 69 -16.92 -9.38 -11.43
N ASP A 70 -17.93 -9.10 -12.26
CA ASP A 70 -17.94 -9.54 -13.66
C ASP A 70 -16.92 -8.75 -14.49
N ALA A 71 -16.15 -9.47 -15.31
CA ALA A 71 -15.07 -8.88 -16.10
C ALA A 71 -15.60 -7.98 -17.24
N ALA A 72 -16.74 -8.31 -17.85
CA ALA A 72 -17.31 -7.50 -18.91
C ALA A 72 -17.87 -6.19 -18.35
N GLN A 73 -18.57 -6.24 -17.22
CA GLN A 73 -19.02 -5.05 -16.50
C GLN A 73 -17.85 -4.17 -16.09
N PHE A 74 -16.79 -4.77 -15.51
CA PHE A 74 -15.59 -4.03 -15.14
C PHE A 74 -14.95 -3.32 -16.34
N SER A 75 -14.86 -4.01 -17.50
CA SER A 75 -14.33 -3.43 -18.74
C SER A 75 -15.13 -2.21 -19.19
N ASN A 76 -16.47 -2.30 -19.16
CA ASN A 76 -17.35 -1.19 -19.51
C ASN A 76 -17.16 0.00 -18.57
N ASP A 77 -17.14 -0.25 -17.26
CA ASP A 77 -16.96 0.79 -16.25
C ASP A 77 -15.58 1.44 -16.36
N ALA A 78 -14.52 0.65 -16.62
CA ALA A 78 -13.17 1.16 -16.76
C ALA A 78 -13.01 2.04 -18.00
N ARG A 79 -13.64 1.67 -19.12
CA ARG A 79 -13.68 2.50 -20.33
C ARG A 79 -14.49 3.77 -20.13
N ALA A 80 -15.65 3.68 -19.49
CA ALA A 80 -16.47 4.85 -19.17
C ALA A 80 -15.69 5.85 -18.28
N TRP A 81 -14.97 5.34 -17.29
CA TRP A 81 -14.07 6.15 -16.47
C TRP A 81 -12.93 6.78 -17.28
N LEU A 82 -12.29 6.04 -18.19
CA LEU A 82 -11.24 6.59 -19.04
C LEU A 82 -11.77 7.69 -19.98
N HIS A 83 -12.96 7.51 -20.55
CA HIS A 83 -13.61 8.54 -21.36
C HIS A 83 -13.89 9.80 -20.54
N GLN A 84 -14.35 9.65 -19.29
CA GLN A 84 -14.52 10.78 -18.38
C GLN A 84 -13.17 11.45 -18.05
N PHE A 85 -12.11 10.68 -17.83
CA PHE A 85 -10.78 11.19 -17.55
C PHE A 85 -10.21 12.01 -18.73
N LEU A 86 -10.48 11.57 -19.96
CA LEU A 86 -10.02 12.19 -21.21
C LEU A 86 -10.94 13.29 -21.72
N ASP A 87 -11.95 13.69 -20.96
CA ASP A 87 -12.80 14.81 -21.33
C ASP A 87 -11.97 16.11 -21.27
N SER A 88 -11.33 16.44 -22.39
CA SER A 88 -10.33 17.51 -22.53
C SER A 88 -10.82 18.90 -22.12
N ASN A 89 -12.14 19.12 -22.12
CA ASN A 89 -12.74 20.36 -21.63
C ASN A 89 -12.71 20.47 -20.11
N TYR A 90 -12.56 19.34 -19.42
CA TYR A 90 -12.67 19.28 -17.98
C TYR A 90 -11.44 18.66 -17.31
N PHE A 91 -10.76 17.65 -17.84
CA PHE A 91 -9.78 16.90 -17.04
C PHE A 91 -8.39 16.84 -17.65
N TYR A 92 -8.10 15.81 -18.43
CA TYR A 92 -6.74 15.47 -18.87
C TYR A 92 -6.72 15.10 -20.36
N GLN A 93 -5.53 15.05 -20.93
CA GLN A 93 -5.31 14.67 -22.31
C GLN A 93 -4.80 13.22 -22.42
N ALA A 94 -4.78 12.68 -23.64
CA ALA A 94 -4.26 11.34 -23.91
C ALA A 94 -2.78 11.19 -23.50
N SER A 95 -2.00 12.26 -23.54
CA SER A 95 -0.60 12.29 -23.07
C SER A 95 -0.45 12.05 -21.57
N ASP A 96 -1.51 12.27 -20.79
CA ASP A 96 -1.50 12.13 -19.33
C ASP A 96 -1.86 10.70 -18.87
N ILE A 97 -2.14 9.79 -19.82
CA ILE A 97 -2.43 8.39 -19.51
C ILE A 97 -1.15 7.71 -19.01
N THR A 98 -1.19 7.25 -17.76
CA THR A 98 -0.09 6.47 -17.19
C THR A 98 -0.14 5.01 -17.65
N PRO A 99 0.99 4.28 -17.63
CA PRO A 99 1.01 2.85 -17.90
C PRO A 99 0.02 2.05 -17.03
N TYR A 100 -0.16 2.44 -15.76
CA TYR A 100 -1.11 1.78 -14.86
C TYR A 100 -2.57 2.00 -15.26
N MET A 101 -2.91 3.14 -15.85
CA MET A 101 -4.26 3.37 -16.39
C MET A 101 -4.52 2.50 -17.62
N HIS A 102 -3.51 2.36 -18.50
CA HIS A 102 -3.62 1.45 -19.64
C HIS A 102 -3.83 0.01 -19.18
N VAL A 103 -3.03 -0.46 -18.20
CA VAL A 103 -3.20 -1.78 -17.59
C VAL A 103 -4.60 -1.93 -16.98
N LEU A 104 -5.06 -0.93 -16.22
CA LEU A 104 -6.38 -0.94 -15.58
C LEU A 104 -7.52 -1.14 -16.58
N VAL A 105 -7.49 -0.44 -17.71
CA VAL A 105 -8.61 -0.40 -18.65
C VAL A 105 -8.59 -1.59 -19.60
N TYR A 106 -7.40 -2.00 -20.07
CA TYR A 106 -7.29 -3.00 -21.14
C TYR A 106 -6.89 -4.39 -20.66
N HIS A 107 -6.10 -4.49 -19.59
CA HIS A 107 -5.48 -5.76 -19.18
C HIS A 107 -6.13 -6.35 -17.92
N ILE A 108 -6.59 -5.53 -16.98
CA ILE A 108 -7.29 -6.04 -15.78
C ILE A 108 -8.54 -6.87 -16.12
N PRO A 109 -9.45 -6.47 -17.03
CA PRO A 109 -10.59 -7.33 -17.39
C PRO A 109 -10.16 -8.69 -17.95
N GLU A 110 -9.09 -8.72 -18.75
CA GLU A 110 -8.53 -9.96 -19.30
C GLU A 110 -7.96 -10.85 -18.18
N MET A 111 -7.16 -10.28 -17.28
CA MET A 111 -6.61 -10.99 -16.13
C MET A 111 -7.72 -11.52 -15.21
N MET A 112 -8.81 -10.78 -15.01
CA MET A 112 -9.96 -11.25 -14.24
C MET A 112 -10.59 -12.49 -14.87
N ARG A 113 -10.68 -12.55 -16.21
CA ARG A 113 -11.22 -13.70 -16.94
C ARG A 113 -10.30 -14.92 -16.84
N ILE A 114 -9.00 -14.73 -17.08
CA ILE A 114 -8.00 -15.80 -17.05
C ILE A 114 -7.86 -16.37 -15.63
N HIS A 115 -7.82 -15.49 -14.61
CA HIS A 115 -7.55 -15.86 -13.22
C HIS A 115 -8.79 -15.81 -12.32
N HIS A 116 -9.99 -15.97 -12.87
CA HIS A 116 -11.25 -15.89 -12.11
C HIS A 116 -11.30 -16.82 -10.89
N HIS A 117 -10.62 -17.97 -10.95
CA HIS A 117 -10.56 -18.93 -9.85
C HIS A 117 -9.78 -18.41 -8.62
N PHE A 118 -8.62 -17.77 -8.85
CA PHE A 118 -7.74 -17.30 -7.78
C PHE A 118 -8.02 -15.84 -7.40
N GLY A 119 -8.55 -15.06 -8.35
CA GLY A 119 -8.69 -13.61 -8.25
C GLY A 119 -7.34 -12.87 -8.36
N LEU A 120 -7.42 -11.56 -8.64
CA LEU A 120 -6.23 -10.73 -8.82
C LEU A 120 -5.41 -10.54 -7.53
N ALA A 121 -6.05 -10.64 -6.37
CA ALA A 121 -5.38 -10.48 -5.08
C ALA A 121 -4.27 -11.52 -4.85
N ALA A 122 -4.41 -12.73 -5.42
CA ALA A 122 -3.39 -13.77 -5.33
C ALA A 122 -2.04 -13.37 -5.95
N PHE A 123 -2.05 -12.45 -6.91
CA PHE A 123 -0.87 -11.94 -7.60
C PHE A 123 -0.35 -10.63 -7.00
N SER A 124 -0.89 -10.20 -5.86
CA SER A 124 -0.45 -8.97 -5.19
C SER A 124 0.91 -9.14 -4.52
N CYS A 125 1.78 -8.14 -4.69
CA CYS A 125 3.05 -8.05 -3.96
C CYS A 125 2.90 -7.65 -2.48
N SER A 126 1.67 -7.41 -1.99
CA SER A 126 1.42 -6.97 -0.61
C SER A 126 2.05 -7.90 0.44
N ALA A 127 2.04 -9.21 0.21
CA ALA A 127 2.64 -10.19 1.12
C ALA A 127 4.17 -10.05 1.18
N VAL A 128 4.81 -9.82 0.02
CA VAL A 128 6.25 -9.62 -0.09
C VAL A 128 6.66 -8.30 0.57
N GLU A 129 5.92 -7.22 0.34
CA GLU A 129 6.14 -5.92 1.00
C GLU A 129 6.01 -6.02 2.52
N LYS A 130 4.99 -6.74 3.01
CA LYS A 130 4.80 -7.01 4.44
C LYS A 130 5.97 -7.81 5.02
N LYS A 131 6.43 -8.85 4.32
CA LYS A 131 7.60 -9.64 4.76
C LYS A 131 8.85 -8.78 4.83
N ASN A 132 9.10 -7.94 3.82
CA ASN A 132 10.21 -6.99 3.83
C ASN A 132 10.11 -6.03 5.04
N HIS A 133 8.93 -5.45 5.30
CA HIS A 133 8.72 -4.57 6.45
C HIS A 133 8.99 -5.26 7.79
N GLN A 134 8.55 -6.51 7.94
CA GLN A 134 8.80 -7.32 9.13
C GLN A 134 10.30 -7.59 9.30
N GLN A 135 10.99 -8.00 8.23
CA GLN A 135 12.43 -8.25 8.26
C GLN A 135 13.22 -6.98 8.66
N VAL A 136 12.90 -5.83 8.06
CA VAL A 136 13.53 -4.56 8.43
C VAL A 136 13.27 -4.18 9.89
N SER A 137 12.04 -4.37 10.37
CA SER A 137 11.67 -4.01 11.73
C SER A 137 12.26 -4.94 12.79
N TYR A 138 12.36 -6.24 12.51
CA TYR A 138 12.88 -7.21 13.47
C TYR A 138 14.41 -7.30 13.49
N PHE A 139 15.09 -7.18 12.36
CA PHE A 139 16.54 -7.40 12.31
C PHE A 139 17.32 -6.09 12.25
N PHE A 140 16.96 -5.18 11.34
CA PHE A 140 17.74 -3.95 11.19
C PHE A 140 17.44 -2.91 12.27
N LYS A 141 16.22 -2.90 12.84
CA LYS A 141 15.88 -1.96 13.92
C LYS A 141 16.06 -2.50 15.34
N LYS A 142 15.91 -3.81 15.59
CA LYS A 142 15.99 -4.38 16.95
C LYS A 142 17.30 -5.08 17.27
N THR A 143 17.93 -5.81 16.34
CA THR A 143 19.12 -6.64 16.67
C THR A 143 20.46 -5.98 16.34
N THR A 144 20.48 -4.87 15.59
CA THR A 144 21.73 -4.27 15.07
C THR A 144 21.87 -2.76 15.32
N LYS A 145 21.17 -2.22 16.33
CA LYS A 145 21.14 -0.77 16.59
C LYS A 145 22.53 -0.14 16.79
N ASP A 146 23.52 -0.91 17.22
CA ASP A 146 24.92 -0.47 17.41
C ASP A 146 25.94 -1.23 16.54
N GLY A 147 25.52 -1.84 15.44
CA GLY A 147 26.46 -2.34 14.44
C GLY A 147 27.41 -3.46 14.89
N GLY A 148 27.13 -4.16 16.00
CA GLY A 148 27.73 -5.45 16.39
C GLY A 148 29.20 -5.62 16.01
N THR A 149 30.08 -4.79 16.56
CA THR A 149 31.53 -4.85 16.41
C THR A 149 32.11 -5.92 17.33
N GLY A 150 32.12 -7.19 16.89
CA GLY A 150 32.73 -8.28 17.67
C GLY A 150 33.08 -9.53 16.85
N LYS A 151 34.22 -10.16 17.15
CA LYS A 151 34.63 -11.47 16.61
C LYS A 151 33.62 -12.53 17.05
N GLY A 152 32.92 -13.17 16.09
CA GLY A 152 31.84 -14.13 16.34
C GLY A 152 30.50 -13.79 15.66
N ARG A 153 30.46 -12.76 14.82
CA ARG A 153 29.24 -12.27 14.16
C ARG A 153 28.66 -13.31 13.20
N LYS A 154 27.44 -13.79 13.50
CA LYS A 154 26.62 -14.53 12.54
C LYS A 154 26.18 -13.59 11.41
N SER A 155 26.01 -14.14 10.21
CA SER A 155 25.48 -13.34 9.11
C SER A 155 24.02 -12.98 9.39
N ALA A 156 23.55 -11.83 8.90
CA ALA A 156 22.16 -11.42 9.07
C ALA A 156 21.18 -12.50 8.55
N ILE A 157 21.58 -13.25 7.52
CA ILE A 157 20.79 -14.35 6.97
C ILE A 157 20.62 -15.48 7.98
N VAL A 158 21.70 -15.87 8.68
CA VAL A 158 21.63 -16.92 9.71
C VAL A 158 20.75 -16.47 10.89
N ASP A 159 20.90 -15.22 11.33
CA ASP A 159 20.05 -14.67 12.40
C ASP A 159 18.56 -14.65 12.01
N ILE A 160 18.27 -14.31 10.76
CA ILE A 160 16.92 -14.36 10.18
C ILE A 160 16.37 -15.78 10.23
N LEU A 161 17.12 -16.75 9.71
CA LEU A 161 16.71 -18.16 9.66
C LEU A 161 16.48 -18.74 11.06
N GLU A 162 17.37 -18.48 12.02
CA GLU A 162 17.22 -18.98 13.39
C GLU A 162 15.99 -18.38 14.10
N HIS A 163 15.68 -17.11 13.85
CA HIS A 163 14.49 -16.49 14.39
C HIS A 163 13.20 -17.03 13.74
N GLU A 164 13.16 -17.14 12.40
CA GLU A 164 12.02 -17.74 11.69
C GLU A 164 11.77 -19.18 12.17
N ASN A 165 12.82 -19.99 12.32
CA ASN A 165 12.73 -21.36 12.84
C ASN A 165 12.18 -21.42 14.27
N ARG A 166 12.62 -20.52 15.16
CA ARG A 166 12.08 -20.43 16.53
C ARG A 166 10.59 -20.08 16.53
N VAL A 167 10.19 -19.08 15.74
CA VAL A 167 8.78 -18.68 15.62
C VAL A 167 7.93 -19.84 15.08
N LEU A 168 8.41 -20.55 14.06
CA LEU A 168 7.74 -21.72 13.51
C LEU A 168 7.59 -22.85 14.55
N TYR A 169 8.65 -23.13 15.30
CA TYR A 169 8.62 -24.12 16.38
C TYR A 169 7.52 -23.79 17.41
N PHE A 170 7.48 -22.55 17.92
CA PHE A 170 6.48 -22.11 18.90
C PHE A 170 5.05 -22.02 18.36
N ASN A 171 4.88 -21.71 17.07
CA ASN A 171 3.55 -21.68 16.46
C ASN A 171 2.98 -23.09 16.24
N ASN A 172 3.85 -24.09 16.00
CA ASN A 172 3.44 -25.46 15.71
C ASN A 172 3.41 -26.36 16.95
N HIS A 173 4.04 -25.96 18.05
CA HIS A 173 4.04 -26.69 19.31
C HIS A 173 3.31 -25.88 20.37
N SER A 174 2.15 -26.35 20.82
CA SER A 174 1.34 -25.74 21.89
C SER A 174 1.95 -25.89 23.29
N GLU A 175 3.19 -26.37 23.41
CA GLU A 175 3.88 -26.63 24.68
C GLU A 175 4.47 -25.35 25.31
N ILE A 176 3.69 -24.27 25.35
CA ILE A 176 4.10 -23.03 26.04
C ILE A 176 3.85 -23.15 27.56
N ASP A 177 2.94 -24.02 27.99
CA ASP A 177 2.57 -24.16 29.40
C ASP A 177 3.67 -24.79 30.29
N SER A 178 4.73 -25.35 29.70
CA SER A 178 5.83 -26.00 30.42
C SER A 178 7.17 -25.24 30.37
N ILE A 179 7.26 -24.14 29.62
CA ILE A 179 8.51 -23.36 29.52
C ILE A 179 8.51 -22.30 30.63
N GLN A 180 9.33 -22.50 31.66
CA GLN A 180 9.59 -21.44 32.64
C GLN A 180 10.18 -20.22 31.93
N LEU A 181 9.41 -19.13 31.89
CA LEU A 181 9.90 -17.83 31.41
C LEU A 181 11.19 -17.48 32.16
N PRO A 182 12.25 -17.02 31.46
CA PRO A 182 13.46 -16.58 32.12
C PRO A 182 13.11 -15.51 33.15
N LYS A 183 13.53 -15.73 34.42
CA LYS A 183 13.38 -14.71 35.47
C LYS A 183 14.03 -13.42 34.95
N ARG A 184 13.25 -12.34 34.84
CA ARG A 184 13.79 -11.01 34.56
C ARG A 184 14.86 -10.71 35.61
N LEU A 185 16.11 -10.61 35.17
CA LEU A 185 17.18 -10.06 36.00
C LEU A 185 16.92 -8.56 36.10
N CYS A 186 16.29 -8.13 37.20
CA CYS A 186 16.38 -6.74 37.64
C CYS A 186 17.80 -6.53 38.19
N LEU A 187 18.64 -5.87 37.41
CA LEU A 187 19.86 -5.26 37.93
C LEU A 187 19.41 -4.06 38.78
N LYS A 188 19.78 -4.06 40.07
CA LYS A 188 19.64 -2.91 40.96
C LYS A 188 20.71 -1.88 40.64
#